data_AF-A0A2V5JU60-F1
#
_entry.id   AF-A0A2V5JU60-F1
#
_cell.length_a   1.000
_cell.length_b   1.000
_cell.length_c   1.000
_cell.angle_alpha   90.00
_cell.angle_beta   90.00
_cell.angle_gamma   90.00
#
_symmetry.space_group_name_H-M   'P 1'
#
loop_
_entity.id
_entity.type
_entity.pdbx_description
1 polymer ?
#
loop_
_entity_poly.entity_id
_entity_poly.type
_entity_poly.pdbx_seq_one_letter_code
_entity_poly.pdbx_strand_id
1 'polypeptide(L)'
;MEQALLELLTYGGSPRISELLRISLDQIDFEKKCIYLNKKNQNKNNRPRMIPFPDIVLDKLKQIEPYFPNKQTNIWGHRMSAKQVRGLIKSCAAYGKVKYCAAHDFRKAGLEYQLRRLQKYSKQQLIDSIMEFVSISPQLNPIVNRGGIKTPKYTPEILASKQIRWLQNQFLTQMLGHSRNDKVCPYKRG
;
A
#
# COMPACT_ATOMS: atom_id res chain seq x y z
N MET A 1 15.73 -12.19 -3.63
CA MET A 1 15.55 -10.75 -3.32
C MET A 1 14.70 -10.02 -4.36
N GLU A 2 14.97 -10.19 -5.66
CA GLU A 2 14.16 -9.60 -6.75
C GLU A 2 12.73 -10.14 -6.81
N GLN A 3 12.54 -11.44 -6.53
CA GLN A 3 11.22 -12.04 -6.41
C GLN A 3 10.34 -11.33 -5.37
N ALA A 4 10.88 -11.10 -4.15
CA ALA A 4 10.17 -10.39 -3.09
C ALA A 4 9.76 -8.97 -3.52
N LEU A 5 10.61 -8.28 -4.29
CA LEU A 5 10.32 -6.97 -4.87
C LEU A 5 9.12 -7.04 -5.83
N LEU A 6 9.12 -8.00 -6.75
CA LEU A 6 8.06 -8.19 -7.74
C LEU A 6 6.74 -8.60 -7.10
N GLU A 7 6.78 -9.49 -6.12
CA GLU A 7 5.59 -9.91 -5.38
C GLU A 7 5.02 -8.76 -4.54
N LEU A 8 5.87 -7.92 -3.94
CA LEU A 8 5.39 -6.71 -3.26
C LEU A 8 4.75 -5.72 -4.24
N LEU A 9 5.33 -5.52 -5.43
CA LEU A 9 4.72 -4.68 -6.48
C LEU A 9 3.36 -5.22 -6.96
N THR A 10 3.24 -6.54 -7.06
CA THR A 10 2.07 -7.22 -7.64
C THR A 10 0.96 -7.41 -6.61
N TYR A 11 1.29 -7.89 -5.41
CA TYR A 11 0.33 -8.34 -4.42
C TYR A 11 0.29 -7.44 -3.17
N GLY A 12 1.39 -6.76 -2.83
CA GLY A 12 1.51 -5.94 -1.63
C GLY A 12 1.25 -4.46 -1.86
N GLY A 13 -0.03 -4.07 -1.91
CA GLY A 13 -0.54 -2.68 -2.02
C GLY A 13 0.10 -1.76 -3.07
N SER A 14 0.93 -2.33 -3.95
CA SER A 14 1.61 -1.75 -5.11
C SER A 14 2.26 -0.38 -4.85
N PRO A 15 3.36 -0.33 -4.08
CA PRO A 15 4.11 0.91 -3.89
C PRO A 15 4.62 1.49 -5.22
N ARG A 16 4.82 2.80 -5.27
CA ARG A 16 5.60 3.43 -6.35
C ARG A 16 7.05 2.94 -6.24
N ILE A 17 7.77 2.87 -7.36
CA ILE A 17 9.20 2.50 -7.35
C ILE A 17 10.00 3.38 -6.37
N SER A 18 9.72 4.69 -6.32
CA SER A 18 10.39 5.62 -5.40
C SER A 18 10.13 5.30 -3.93
N GLU A 19 8.97 4.75 -3.61
CA GLU A 19 8.61 4.35 -2.24
C GLU A 19 9.23 2.99 -1.93
N LEU A 20 9.08 2.03 -2.85
CA LEU A 20 9.62 0.67 -2.78
C LEU A 20 11.12 0.64 -2.48
N LEU A 21 11.89 1.44 -3.21
CA LEU A 21 13.34 1.52 -3.02
C LEU A 21 13.75 2.14 -1.67
N ARG A 22 12.83 2.81 -0.98
CA ARG A 22 13.06 3.44 0.33
C ARG A 22 12.46 2.63 1.48
N ILE A 23 11.94 1.44 1.23
CA ILE A 23 11.45 0.54 2.28
C ILE A 23 12.65 -0.08 2.98
N SER A 24 12.63 -0.04 4.30
CA SER A 24 13.59 -0.71 5.19
C SER A 24 12.86 -1.66 6.15
N LEU A 25 13.59 -2.58 6.78
CA LEU A 25 12.99 -3.65 7.60
C LEU A 25 12.30 -3.13 8.87
N ASP A 26 12.78 -2.03 9.45
CA ASP A 26 12.15 -1.36 10.60
C ASP A 26 10.72 -0.84 10.30
N GLN A 27 10.34 -0.78 9.03
CA GLN A 27 9.00 -0.39 8.60
C GLN A 27 8.06 -1.58 8.42
N ILE A 28 8.53 -2.82 8.57
CA ILE A 28 7.75 -4.03 8.35
C ILE A 28 7.23 -4.54 9.69
N ASP A 29 5.92 -4.67 9.79
CA ASP A 29 5.26 -5.37 10.89
C ASP A 29 4.87 -6.77 10.39
N PHE A 30 5.67 -7.76 10.80
CA PHE A 30 5.47 -9.15 10.39
C PHE A 30 4.24 -9.80 11.03
N GLU A 31 3.78 -9.30 12.18
CA GLU A 31 2.59 -9.80 12.87
C GLU A 31 1.33 -9.29 12.19
N LYS A 32 1.29 -7.98 11.88
CA LYS A 32 0.18 -7.33 11.17
C LYS A 32 0.26 -7.46 9.65
N LYS A 33 1.33 -8.10 9.14
CA LYS A 33 1.55 -8.37 7.71
C LYS A 33 1.46 -7.10 6.86
N CYS A 34 2.12 -6.04 7.32
CA CYS A 34 2.05 -4.74 6.65
C CYS A 34 3.38 -3.97 6.66
N ILE A 35 3.51 -2.99 5.75
CA ILE A 35 4.63 -2.05 5.69
C ILE A 35 4.14 -0.64 5.98
N TYR A 36 4.72 0.00 6.97
CA TYR A 36 4.45 1.39 7.34
C TYR A 36 5.36 2.35 6.57
N LEU A 37 4.83 2.96 5.51
CA LEU A 37 5.52 4.05 4.81
C LEU A 37 5.26 5.37 5.54
N ASN A 38 6.02 5.62 6.59
CA ASN A 38 5.89 6.78 7.47
C ASN A 38 7.17 7.63 7.58
N LYS A 39 8.26 7.27 6.87
CA LYS A 39 9.51 8.03 6.88
C LYS A 39 9.36 9.36 6.13
N LYS A 40 10.07 10.38 6.64
CA LYS A 40 10.13 11.71 6.00
C LYS A 40 10.63 11.58 4.56
N ASN A 41 10.01 12.33 3.65
CA ASN A 41 10.27 12.36 2.22
C ASN A 41 10.06 11.02 1.50
N GLN A 42 9.47 9.99 2.13
CA GLN A 42 9.24 8.69 1.50
C GLN A 42 8.04 8.69 0.55
N ASN A 43 6.94 9.33 0.96
CA ASN A 43 5.70 9.40 0.19
C ASN A 43 5.48 10.80 -0.40
N LYS A 44 4.64 10.88 -1.43
CA LYS A 44 4.18 12.17 -1.97
C LYS A 44 3.55 13.00 -0.85
N ASN A 45 4.00 14.25 -0.70
CA ASN A 45 3.56 15.21 0.32
C ASN A 45 3.75 14.70 1.77
N ASN A 46 4.69 13.77 2.01
CA ASN A 46 4.91 13.17 3.33
C ASN A 46 3.69 12.50 3.97
N ARG A 47 2.66 12.20 3.18
CA ARG A 47 1.46 11.51 3.69
C ARG A 47 1.81 10.07 4.08
N PRO A 48 1.71 9.68 5.36
CA PRO A 48 1.96 8.32 5.78
C PRO A 48 0.99 7.35 5.11
N ARG A 49 1.40 6.11 4.87
CA ARG A 49 0.47 5.06 4.44
C ARG A 49 0.99 3.69 4.83
N MET A 50 0.07 2.78 5.09
CA MET A 50 0.35 1.36 5.28
C MET A 50 0.11 0.59 3.98
N ILE A 51 0.91 -0.46 3.77
CA ILE A 51 0.79 -1.38 2.65
C ILE A 51 0.55 -2.77 3.24
N PRO A 52 -0.67 -3.32 3.15
CA PRO A 52 -0.90 -4.70 3.52
C PRO A 52 -0.29 -5.62 2.45
N PHE A 53 0.21 -6.78 2.87
CA PHE A 53 0.72 -7.79 1.95
C PHE A 53 0.26 -9.20 2.36
N PRO A 54 0.11 -10.13 1.39
CA PRO A 54 -0.26 -11.52 1.68
C PRO A 54 0.91 -12.35 2.23
N ASP A 55 0.61 -13.54 2.73
CA ASP A 55 1.59 -14.47 3.32
C ASP A 55 2.74 -14.82 2.37
N ILE A 56 2.48 -14.95 1.06
CA ILE A 56 3.54 -15.20 0.09
C ILE A 56 4.64 -14.11 0.12
N VAL A 57 4.25 -12.84 0.32
CA VAL A 57 5.21 -11.74 0.46
C VAL A 57 5.88 -11.78 1.84
N LEU A 58 5.12 -12.09 2.90
CA LEU A 58 5.62 -12.22 4.27
C LEU A 58 6.77 -13.24 4.35
N ASP A 59 6.57 -14.42 3.77
CA ASP A 59 7.55 -15.51 3.81
C ASP A 59 8.85 -15.11 3.13
N LYS A 60 8.75 -14.42 1.99
CA LYS A 60 9.93 -13.89 1.28
C LYS A 60 10.63 -12.78 2.06
N LEU A 61 9.89 -11.93 2.76
CA LEU A 61 10.45 -10.87 3.60
C LEU A 61 11.17 -11.47 4.83
N LYS A 62 10.58 -12.48 5.48
CA LYS A 62 11.23 -13.23 6.58
C LYS A 62 12.49 -13.95 6.13
N GLN A 63 12.49 -14.53 4.93
CA GLN A 63 13.68 -15.17 4.36
C GLN A 63 14.84 -14.20 4.13
N ILE A 64 14.56 -12.93 3.82
CA ILE A 64 15.63 -11.94 3.59
C ILE A 64 16.04 -11.19 4.86
N GLU A 65 15.21 -11.15 5.91
CA GLU A 65 15.48 -10.40 7.15
C GLU A 65 16.87 -10.69 7.77
N PRO A 66 17.32 -11.94 7.90
CA PRO A 66 18.62 -12.25 8.52
C PRO A 66 19.82 -11.63 7.81
N TYR A 67 19.68 -11.25 6.53
CA TYR A 67 20.77 -10.68 5.73
C TYR A 67 20.95 -9.16 5.92
N PHE A 68 20.21 -8.54 6.85
CA PHE A 68 20.25 -7.11 7.12
C PHE A 68 20.58 -6.85 8.60
N PRO A 69 21.86 -6.64 8.93
CA PRO A 69 22.26 -6.36 10.32
C PRO A 69 21.70 -5.02 10.82
N ASN A 70 21.54 -4.04 9.92
CA ASN A 70 20.88 -2.78 10.21
C ASN A 70 19.46 -2.77 9.61
N LYS A 71 18.44 -2.81 10.48
CA LYS A 71 17.04 -2.80 10.05
C LYS A 71 16.60 -1.50 9.37
N GLN A 72 17.36 -0.40 9.53
CA GLN A 72 17.08 0.88 8.87
C GLN A 72 17.60 0.93 7.43
N THR A 73 18.44 -0.03 7.00
CA THR A 73 18.93 -0.08 5.63
C THR A 73 17.76 -0.37 4.67
N ASN A 74 17.67 0.40 3.59
CA ASN A 74 16.70 0.17 2.53
C ASN A 74 16.88 -1.24 1.95
N ILE A 75 15.85 -2.06 1.90
CA ILE A 75 15.94 -3.47 1.47
C ILE A 75 16.51 -3.57 0.05
N TRP A 76 16.01 -2.74 -0.87
CA TRP A 76 16.40 -2.77 -2.28
C TRP A 76 17.15 -1.52 -2.75
N GLY A 77 16.90 -0.35 -2.16
CA GLY A 77 17.44 0.93 -2.66
C GLY A 77 18.95 1.08 -2.64
N HIS A 78 19.66 0.28 -1.85
CA HIS A 78 21.13 0.26 -1.84
C HIS A 78 21.73 -0.66 -2.91
N ARG A 79 20.93 -1.55 -3.52
CA ARG A 79 21.38 -2.53 -4.55
C ARG A 79 20.80 -2.28 -5.92
N MET A 80 19.64 -1.63 -6.00
CA MET A 80 18.90 -1.43 -7.24
C MET A 80 18.48 0.02 -7.40
N SER A 81 18.79 0.58 -8.56
CA SER A 81 18.25 1.85 -9.04
C SER A 81 16.83 1.68 -9.60
N ALA A 82 16.12 2.80 -9.70
CA ALA A 82 14.80 2.82 -10.35
C ALA A 82 14.86 2.41 -11.84
N LYS A 83 16.01 2.57 -12.51
CA LYS A 83 16.22 2.11 -13.89
C LYS A 83 16.27 0.57 -13.93
N GLN A 84 17.03 -0.04 -13.02
CA GLN A 84 17.14 -1.51 -12.90
C GLN A 84 15.79 -2.13 -12.55
N VAL A 85 15.02 -1.56 -11.62
CA VAL A 85 13.66 -2.07 -11.31
C VAL A 85 12.74 -2.04 -12.53
N ARG A 86 12.78 -0.96 -13.33
CA ARG A 86 12.00 -0.91 -14.58
C ARG A 86 12.47 -1.93 -15.61
N GLY A 87 13.78 -2.17 -15.71
CA GLY A 87 14.36 -3.21 -16.56
C GLY A 87 13.91 -4.60 -16.16
N LEU A 88 13.92 -4.91 -14.85
CA LEU A 88 13.42 -6.16 -14.30
C LEU A 88 11.95 -6.37 -14.64
N ILE A 89 11.10 -5.36 -14.39
CA ILE A 89 9.67 -5.40 -14.74
C ILE A 89 9.44 -5.73 -16.22
N LYS A 90 10.18 -5.06 -17.12
CA LYS A 90 10.07 -5.30 -18.57
C LYS A 90 10.52 -6.71 -18.93
N SER A 91 11.60 -7.19 -18.32
CA SER A 91 12.14 -8.52 -18.59
C SER A 91 11.18 -9.62 -18.15
N CYS A 92 10.58 -9.49 -16.96
CA CYS A 92 9.55 -10.41 -16.47
C CYS A 92 8.30 -10.39 -17.35
N ALA A 93 7.86 -9.21 -17.79
CA ALA A 93 6.72 -9.08 -18.69
C ALA A 93 6.98 -9.74 -20.06
N ALA A 94 8.17 -9.53 -20.62
CA ALA A 94 8.58 -10.16 -21.88
C ALA A 94 8.63 -11.69 -21.74
N TYR A 95 9.20 -12.21 -20.65
CA TYR A 95 9.22 -13.64 -20.34
C TYR A 95 7.80 -14.22 -20.24
N GLY A 96 6.89 -13.50 -19.57
CA GLY A 96 5.47 -13.85 -19.50
C GLY A 96 4.65 -13.57 -20.76
N LYS A 97 5.28 -13.16 -21.87
CA LYS A 97 4.64 -12.81 -23.15
C LYS A 97 3.57 -11.70 -23.03
N VAL A 98 3.74 -10.77 -22.10
CA VAL A 98 2.88 -9.58 -21.93
C VAL A 98 3.42 -8.43 -22.78
N LYS A 99 2.69 -8.07 -23.85
CA LYS A 99 3.13 -7.11 -24.89
C LYS A 99 3.49 -5.71 -24.37
N TYR A 100 2.89 -5.25 -23.28
CA TYR A 100 3.18 -3.95 -22.66
C TYR A 100 3.02 -4.02 -21.14
N CYS A 101 4.09 -3.71 -20.41
CA CYS A 101 4.04 -3.62 -18.97
C CYS A 101 5.00 -2.56 -18.42
N ALA A 102 4.44 -1.63 -17.66
CA ALA A 102 5.16 -0.65 -16.88
C ALA A 102 4.88 -0.85 -15.38
N ALA A 103 5.66 -0.18 -14.54
CA ALA A 103 5.44 -0.20 -13.09
C ALA A 103 4.03 0.27 -12.68
N HIS A 104 3.39 1.11 -13.49
CA HIS A 104 2.02 1.53 -13.24
C HIS A 104 1.00 0.40 -13.46
N ASP A 105 1.27 -0.55 -14.34
CA ASP A 105 0.38 -1.68 -14.62
C ASP A 105 0.40 -2.69 -13.46
N PHE A 106 1.56 -2.92 -12.85
CA PHE A 106 1.66 -3.63 -11.56
C PHE A 106 0.81 -2.97 -10.48
N ARG A 107 0.76 -1.63 -10.46
CA ARG A 107 -0.10 -0.87 -9.52
C ARG A 107 -1.59 -0.92 -9.85
N LYS A 108 -1.97 -1.15 -11.09
CA LYS A 108 -3.36 -1.46 -11.45
C LYS A 108 -3.70 -2.88 -11.01
N ALA A 109 -2.85 -3.86 -11.33
CA ALA A 109 -3.05 -5.26 -10.97
C ALA A 109 -3.14 -5.48 -9.45
N GLY A 110 -2.25 -4.88 -8.66
CA GLY A 110 -2.33 -5.04 -7.21
C GLY A 110 -3.51 -4.32 -6.57
N LEU A 111 -4.03 -3.25 -7.17
CA LEU A 111 -5.33 -2.72 -6.75
C LEU A 111 -6.46 -3.73 -7.02
N GLU A 112 -6.54 -4.28 -8.23
CA GLU A 112 -7.56 -5.28 -8.57
C GLU A 112 -7.51 -6.48 -7.62
N TYR A 113 -6.30 -6.95 -7.30
CA TYR A 113 -6.08 -8.00 -6.32
C TYR A 113 -6.66 -7.63 -4.94
N GLN A 114 -6.35 -6.42 -4.44
CA GLN A 114 -6.85 -5.97 -3.14
C GLN A 114 -8.37 -5.76 -3.16
N LEU A 115 -8.94 -5.22 -4.25
CA LEU A 115 -10.38 -5.07 -4.39
C LEU A 115 -11.10 -6.43 -4.30
N ARG A 116 -10.61 -7.46 -5.00
CA ARG A 116 -11.16 -8.82 -4.92
C ARG A 116 -11.07 -9.42 -3.52
N ARG A 117 -10.01 -9.10 -2.75
CA ARG A 117 -9.91 -9.50 -1.34
C ARG A 117 -10.94 -8.79 -0.47
N LEU A 118 -11.07 -7.47 -0.61
CA LEU A 118 -12.00 -6.65 0.17
C LEU A 118 -13.47 -6.95 -0.14
N GLN A 119 -13.79 -7.49 -1.31
CA GLN A 119 -15.12 -8.00 -1.64
C GLN A 119 -15.56 -9.17 -0.76
N LYS A 120 -14.60 -9.90 -0.16
CA LYS A 120 -14.86 -11.00 0.76
C LYS A 120 -14.96 -10.56 2.23
N TYR A 121 -14.64 -9.30 2.53
CA TYR A 121 -14.64 -8.79 3.90
C TYR A 121 -16.06 -8.46 4.33
N SER A 122 -16.40 -8.83 5.57
CA SER A 122 -17.56 -8.27 6.26
C SER A 122 -17.38 -6.76 6.50
N LYS A 123 -18.50 -6.09 6.79
CA LYS A 123 -18.48 -4.66 7.11
C LYS A 123 -17.57 -4.35 8.31
N GLN A 124 -17.62 -5.20 9.34
CA GLN A 124 -16.79 -5.03 10.54
C GLN A 124 -15.30 -5.15 10.19
N GLN A 125 -14.90 -6.18 9.43
CA GLN A 125 -13.51 -6.34 8.99
C GLN A 125 -13.01 -5.13 8.18
N LEU A 126 -13.86 -4.51 7.35
CA LEU A 126 -13.50 -3.29 6.64
C LEU A 126 -13.31 -2.10 7.59
N ILE A 127 -14.17 -1.95 8.60
CA ILE A 127 -14.05 -0.89 9.61
C ILE A 127 -12.74 -1.06 10.38
N ASP A 128 -12.47 -2.26 10.90
CA ASP A 128 -11.26 -2.57 11.66
C ASP A 128 -10.00 -2.28 10.84
N SER A 129 -9.99 -2.75 9.58
CA SER A 129 -8.86 -2.53 8.66
C SER A 129 -8.64 -1.03 8.34
N ILE A 130 -9.70 -0.24 8.23
CA ILE A 130 -9.59 1.22 8.03
C ILE A 130 -9.08 1.87 9.31
N MET A 131 -9.61 1.49 10.48
CA MET A 131 -9.22 2.06 11.76
C MET A 131 -7.75 1.79 12.09
N GLU A 132 -7.28 0.57 11.82
CA GLU A 132 -5.86 0.20 11.92
C GLU A 132 -4.98 1.08 11.04
N PHE A 133 -5.43 1.42 9.84
CA PHE A 133 -4.68 2.28 8.94
C PHE A 133 -4.61 3.73 9.44
N VAL A 134 -5.75 4.29 9.83
CA VAL A 134 -5.84 5.71 10.14
C VAL A 134 -5.33 6.02 11.55
N SER A 135 -5.15 5.02 12.42
CA SER A 135 -4.55 5.17 13.74
C SER A 135 -3.03 5.36 13.72
N ILE A 136 -2.36 5.01 12.62
CA ILE A 136 -0.89 5.11 12.47
C ILE A 136 -0.38 6.55 12.65
N SER A 137 -1.17 7.54 12.21
CA SER A 137 -0.77 8.93 12.25
C SER A 137 -1.97 9.86 12.40
N PRO A 138 -1.87 10.91 13.23
CA PRO A 138 -2.88 11.97 13.28
C PRO A 138 -3.16 12.63 11.92
N GLN A 139 -2.20 12.59 10.99
CA GLN A 139 -2.39 13.11 9.63
C GLN A 139 -3.41 12.29 8.82
N LEU A 140 -3.57 11.01 9.15
CA LEU A 140 -4.52 10.10 8.50
C LEU A 140 -5.91 10.16 9.13
N ASN A 141 -5.98 10.43 10.44
CA ASN A 141 -7.22 10.64 11.17
C ASN A 141 -7.25 12.01 11.88
N PRO A 142 -7.27 13.13 11.14
CA PRO A 142 -7.24 14.44 11.77
C PRO A 142 -8.52 14.70 12.57
N ILE A 143 -8.40 15.55 13.60
CA ILE A 143 -9.56 16.07 14.32
C ILE A 143 -10.29 17.06 13.40
N VAL A 144 -11.60 16.88 13.27
CA VAL A 144 -12.49 17.75 12.48
C VAL A 144 -13.54 18.36 13.39
N ASN A 145 -13.92 19.60 13.10
CA ASN A 145 -15.03 20.26 13.79
C ASN A 145 -16.34 19.90 13.08
N ARG A 146 -17.29 19.33 13.81
CA ARG A 146 -18.65 19.03 13.33
C ARG A 146 -19.65 19.66 14.27
N GLY A 147 -20.24 20.78 13.86
CA GLY A 147 -21.24 21.48 14.67
C GLY A 147 -20.70 21.95 16.03
N GLY A 148 -19.44 22.40 16.09
CA GLY A 148 -18.80 22.86 17.32
C GLY A 148 -18.06 21.76 18.10
N ILE A 149 -18.32 20.48 17.80
CA ILE A 149 -17.68 19.35 18.49
C ILE A 149 -16.45 18.89 17.70
N LYS A 150 -15.30 18.85 18.39
CA LYS A 150 -14.04 18.32 17.86
C LYS A 150 -14.02 16.80 17.98
N THR A 151 -14.06 16.10 16.85
CA THR A 151 -14.03 14.62 16.81
C THR A 151 -13.03 14.12 15.78
N PRO A 152 -12.46 12.91 15.92
CA PRO A 152 -11.66 12.31 14.87
C PRO A 152 -12.47 12.18 13.57
N LYS A 153 -11.81 12.37 12.43
CA LYS A 153 -12.43 12.24 11.11
C LYS A 153 -13.10 10.87 10.92
N TYR A 154 -12.46 9.82 11.41
CA TYR A 154 -12.88 8.43 11.36
C TYR A 154 -13.02 7.88 12.79
N THR A 155 -14.18 7.32 13.08
CA THR A 155 -14.44 6.48 14.27
C THR A 155 -15.23 5.25 13.81
N PRO A 156 -15.23 4.14 14.58
CA PRO A 156 -15.99 2.95 14.22
C PRO A 156 -17.47 3.23 13.93
N GLU A 157 -18.09 4.11 14.70
CA GLU A 157 -19.51 4.48 14.58
C GLU A 157 -19.76 5.26 13.28
N ILE A 158 -18.89 6.22 12.97
CA ILE A 158 -18.96 6.96 11.70
C ILE A 158 -18.81 6.00 10.53
N LEU A 159 -17.86 5.06 10.59
CA LEU A 159 -17.61 4.09 9.52
C LEU A 159 -18.76 3.06 9.41
N ALA A 160 -19.36 2.66 10.52
CA ALA A 160 -20.53 1.77 10.57
C ALA A 160 -21.75 2.37 9.86
N SER A 161 -21.89 3.70 9.84
CA SER A 161 -22.95 4.37 9.06
C SER A 161 -22.74 4.33 7.54
N LYS A 162 -21.53 3.99 7.06
CA LYS A 162 -21.19 4.03 5.62
C LYS A 162 -21.58 2.75 4.89
N GLN A 163 -21.78 2.86 3.59
CA GLN A 163 -21.97 1.71 2.71
C GLN A 163 -20.67 0.91 2.54
N ILE A 164 -20.77 -0.41 2.35
CA ILE A 164 -19.61 -1.30 2.12
C ILE A 164 -18.74 -0.82 0.96
N ARG A 165 -19.36 -0.43 -0.18
CA ARG A 165 -18.63 0.11 -1.34
C ARG A 165 -17.79 1.35 -0.98
N TRP A 166 -18.32 2.22 -0.13
CA TRP A 166 -17.58 3.40 0.34
C TRP A 166 -16.38 2.99 1.20
N LEU A 167 -16.56 2.02 2.11
CA LEU A 167 -15.48 1.52 2.97
C LEU A 167 -14.36 0.87 2.15
N GLN A 168 -14.69 0.06 1.15
CA GLN A 168 -13.71 -0.54 0.23
C GLN A 168 -12.89 0.54 -0.50
N ASN A 169 -13.55 1.55 -1.07
CA ASN A 169 -12.88 2.66 -1.75
C ASN A 169 -12.01 3.47 -0.79
N GLN A 170 -12.49 3.66 0.43
CA GLN A 170 -11.76 4.37 1.48
C GLN A 170 -10.48 3.61 1.86
N PHE A 171 -10.56 2.30 2.08
CA PHE A 171 -9.38 1.46 2.34
C PHE A 171 -8.36 1.54 1.20
N LEU A 172 -8.81 1.36 -0.05
CA LEU A 172 -7.94 1.43 -1.23
C LEU A 172 -7.29 2.81 -1.41
N THR A 173 -8.02 3.88 -1.09
CA THR A 173 -7.50 5.26 -1.09
C THR A 173 -6.38 5.45 -0.08
N GLN A 174 -6.55 4.90 1.12
CA GLN A 174 -5.53 4.96 2.16
C GLN A 174 -4.29 4.19 1.74
N MET A 175 -4.44 2.92 1.33
CA MET A 175 -3.36 2.07 0.83
C MET A 175 -2.53 2.75 -0.26
N LEU A 176 -3.18 3.46 -1.19
CA LEU A 176 -2.50 4.09 -2.32
C LEU A 176 -1.94 5.49 -2.03
N GLY A 177 -2.34 6.13 -0.92
CA GLY A 177 -1.88 7.45 -0.54
C GLY A 177 -2.37 8.58 -1.46
N HIS A 178 -3.52 8.42 -2.12
CA HIS A 178 -4.17 9.50 -2.87
C HIS A 178 -5.70 9.27 -2.89
N SER A 179 -6.48 10.35 -2.81
CA SER A 179 -7.94 10.26 -2.94
C SER A 179 -8.29 9.71 -4.32
N ARG A 180 -8.91 8.53 -4.35
CA ARG A 180 -9.64 8.07 -5.53
C ARG A 180 -11.10 7.98 -5.14
N ASN A 181 -11.73 9.15 -4.99
CA ASN A 181 -13.11 9.19 -5.45
C ASN A 181 -13.05 8.71 -6.90
N ASP A 182 -13.74 7.61 -7.18
CA ASP A 182 -13.83 7.03 -8.51
C ASP A 182 -12.55 6.31 -9.00
N LYS A 183 -12.15 5.16 -8.42
CA LYS A 183 -11.37 4.16 -9.18
C LYS A 183 -12.21 3.06 -9.82
N VAL A 184 -13.31 3.53 -10.38
CA VAL A 184 -13.66 3.24 -11.78
C VAL A 184 -13.30 4.40 -12.74
N CYS A 185 -12.55 5.43 -12.33
CA CYS A 185 -12.17 6.53 -13.22
C CYS A 185 -10.65 6.59 -13.45
N PRO A 186 -10.17 6.00 -14.55
CA PRO A 186 -8.78 6.11 -15.00
C PRO A 186 -8.43 7.52 -15.49
N TYR A 187 -9.38 8.23 -16.12
CA TYR A 187 -9.28 9.58 -16.65
C TYR A 187 -10.72 10.11 -16.73
N LYS A 188 -11.06 11.20 -16.04
CA LYS A 188 -12.25 12.00 -16.36
C LYS A 188 -11.69 13.31 -16.88
N ARG A 189 -11.81 13.49 -18.20
CA ARG A 189 -11.25 14.50 -19.11
C ARG A 189 -9.92 14.09 -19.75
N GLY A 190 -9.99 13.77 -21.04
CA GLY A 190 -8.87 13.54 -21.95
C GLY A 190 -8.73 12.09 -22.35
#